data_AF-A0A7G3UMM8-F1
#
_entry.id   AF-A0A7G3UMM8-F1
#
_cell.length_a   1.000
_cell.length_b   1.000
_cell.length_c   1.000
_cell.angle_alpha   90.00
_cell.angle_beta   90.00
_cell.angle_gamma   90.00
#
_symmetry.space_group_name_H-M   'P 1'
#
loop_
_entity.id
_entity.type
_entity.pdbx_description
1 polymer ?
#
loop_
_entity_poly.entity_id
_entity_poly.type
_entity_poly.pdbx_seq_one_letter_code
_entity_poly.pdbx_strand_id
1 'polypeptide(L)' 'MEYAEVYELVFRASTAEDDVVVVHRTDRAGAGGHPVYEDDTGIVRAEITPGGEVRMLASGGHQAPGLPVTVRPLTA' A
#
# COMPACT_ATOMS: atom_id res chain seq x y z
N MET A 1 0.08 -18.38 -6.04
CA MET A 1 0.84 -17.13 -5.84
C MET A 1 0.55 -16.71 -4.42
N GLU A 2 1.59 -16.66 -3.60
CA GLU A 2 1.47 -16.31 -2.19
C GLU A 2 1.58 -14.79 -2.06
N TYR A 3 0.58 -14.18 -1.44
CA TYR A 3 0.60 -12.75 -1.12
C TYR A 3 1.35 -12.57 0.19
N ALA A 4 2.33 -11.65 0.24
CA ALA A 4 3.00 -11.36 1.50
C ALA A 4 1.98 -10.80 2.51
N GLU A 5 2.22 -11.02 3.80
CA GLU A 5 1.34 -10.49 4.84
C GLU A 5 1.59 -9.00 5.09
N VAL A 6 2.78 -8.52 4.74
CA VAL A 6 3.23 -7.14 4.98
C VAL A 6 3.97 -6.61 3.76
N TYR A 7 3.71 -5.36 3.41
CA TYR A 7 4.43 -4.63 2.37
C TYR A 7 4.92 -3.29 2.90
N GLU A 8 6.06 -2.83 2.37
CA GLU A 8 6.54 -1.47 2.54
C GLU A 8 6.22 -0.67 1.28
N LEU A 9 5.50 0.44 1.47
CA LEU A 9 5.19 1.44 0.44
C LEU A 9 6.10 2.65 0.66
N VAL A 10 6.95 2.96 -0.33
CA VAL A 10 7.84 4.11 -0.29
C VAL A 10 7.21 5.24 -1.10
N PHE A 11 6.95 6.38 -0.46
CA PHE A 11 6.43 7.60 -1.08
C PHE A 11 7.56 8.63 -1.16
N ARG A 12 7.86 9.08 -2.38
CA ARG A 12 8.89 10.09 -2.57
C ARG A 12 8.36 11.47 -2.20
N ALA A 13 8.87 12.05 -1.11
CA ALA A 13 8.59 13.44 -0.78
C ALA A 13 9.44 14.37 -1.67
N SER A 14 8.84 15.45 -2.19
CA SER A 14 9.53 16.38 -3.11
C SER A 14 10.65 17.19 -2.42
N THR A 15 10.58 17.31 -1.10
CA THR A 15 11.44 18.20 -0.30
C THR A 15 12.01 17.53 0.96
N ALA A 16 11.77 16.23 1.16
CA ALA A 16 12.20 15.47 2.34
C ALA A 16 12.68 14.06 1.94
N GLU A 17 13.17 13.30 2.92
CA GLU A 17 13.52 11.89 2.74
C GLU A 17 12.29 11.07 2.33
N ASP A 18 12.53 9.92 1.69
CA ASP A 18 11.47 9.03 1.26
C ASP A 18 10.64 8.55 2.46
N ASP A 19 9.32 8.75 2.39
CA ASP A 19 8.38 8.36 3.44
C ASP A 19 8.03 6.88 3.27
N VAL A 20 8.37 6.05 4.25
CA VAL A 20 8.14 4.60 4.19
C VAL A 20 6.96 4.26 5.09
N VAL A 21 5.90 3.71 4.47
CA VAL A 21 4.70 3.26 5.17
C VAL A 21 4.62 1.74 5.09
N VAL A 22 4.50 1.11 6.25
CA VAL A 22 4.26 -0.34 6.36
C VAL A 22 2.75 -0.58 6.32
N VAL A 23 2.32 -1.49 5.46
CA VAL A 23 0.91 -1.88 5.30
C VAL A 23 0.74 -3.38 5.51
N HIS A 24 -0.32 -3.75 6.21
CA HIS A 24 -0.65 -5.12 6.58
C HIS A 24 -1.83 -5.63 5.77
N ARG A 25 -1.75 -6.91 5.36
CA ARG A 25 -2.84 -7.56 4.62
C ARG A 25 -4.08 -7.60 5.48
N THR A 26 -5.18 -7.13 4.93
CA THR A 26 -6.50 -7.20 5.54
C THR A 26 -7.29 -8.39 4.98
N ASP A 27 -8.42 -8.71 5.60
CA ASP A 27 -9.37 -9.71 5.08
C ASP A 27 -10.20 -9.21 3.88
N ARG A 28 -9.94 -7.98 3.40
CA ARG A 28 -10.68 -7.37 2.29
C ARG A 28 -9.95 -7.55 0.96
N ALA A 29 -10.71 -7.67 -0.11
CA ALA A 29 -10.22 -7.61 -1.48
C ALA A 29 -10.63 -6.30 -2.14
N GLY A 30 -9.75 -5.74 -2.96
CA GLY A 30 -9.98 -4.53 -3.72
C GLY A 30 -10.79 -4.79 -4.98
N ALA A 31 -11.03 -3.74 -5.77
CA ALA A 31 -11.86 -3.82 -6.97
C ALA A 31 -11.25 -4.70 -8.07
N GLY A 32 -9.93 -4.88 -8.08
CA GLY A 32 -9.24 -5.81 -8.98
C GLY A 32 -9.25 -7.27 -8.50
N GLY A 33 -9.80 -7.54 -7.31
CA GLY A 33 -9.84 -8.89 -6.73
C GLY A 33 -8.54 -9.29 -6.00
N HIS A 34 -7.62 -8.35 -5.79
CA HIS A 34 -6.41 -8.59 -4.99
C HIS A 34 -6.60 -8.17 -3.52
N PRO A 35 -5.82 -8.71 -2.57
CA PRO A 35 -5.90 -8.31 -1.17
C PRO A 35 -5.64 -6.82 -0.98
N VAL A 36 -6.40 -6.21 -0.07
CA VAL A 36 -6.19 -4.85 0.39
C VAL A 36 -5.26 -4.87 1.59
N TYR A 37 -4.31 -3.96 1.58
CA TYR A 37 -3.39 -3.69 2.66
C TYR A 37 -3.72 -2.35 3.27
N GLU A 38 -3.57 -2.26 4.58
CA GLU A 38 -3.85 -1.05 5.36
C GLU A 38 -2.72 -0.83 6.37
N ASP A 39 -2.31 0.42 6.57
CA ASP A 39 -1.37 0.77 7.63
C ASP A 39 -2.07 0.84 9.00
N ASP A 40 -1.31 0.87 10.09
CA ASP A 40 -1.87 0.93 11.45
C ASP A 40 -2.78 2.14 11.72
N THR A 41 -2.62 3.23 10.97
CA THR A 41 -3.47 4.43 11.11
C THR A 41 -4.76 4.35 10.30
N GLY A 42 -4.87 3.42 9.35
CA GLY A 42 -6.01 3.30 8.43
C GLY A 42 -6.11 4.40 7.37
N ILE A 43 -5.09 5.25 7.26
CA ILE A 43 -5.01 6.35 6.29
C ILE A 43 -4.61 5.80 4.93
N VAL A 44 -3.57 4.98 4.90
CA VAL A 44 -2.98 4.39 3.71
C VAL A 44 -3.61 3.01 3.50
N ARG A 45 -4.48 2.92 2.50
CA ARG A 45 -5.00 1.66 1.98
C ARG A 45 -4.54 1.44 0.54
N ALA A 46 -4.16 0.22 0.22
CA ALA A 46 -3.65 -0.13 -1.09
C ALA A 46 -4.07 -1.55 -1.48
N GLU A 47 -4.59 -1.71 -2.68
CA GLU A 47 -4.70 -3.01 -3.32
C GLU A 47 -3.35 -3.34 -3.99
N ILE A 48 -2.74 -4.48 -3.63
CA ILE A 48 -1.41 -4.88 -4.12
C ILE A 48 -1.51 -6.21 -4.86
N THR A 49 -1.08 -6.23 -6.11
CA THR A 49 -1.03 -7.43 -6.94
C THR A 49 0.21 -8.26 -6.60
N PRO A 50 0.25 -9.57 -6.92
CA PRO A 50 1.46 -10.36 -6.68
C PRO A 50 2.65 -9.92 -7.56
N GLY A 51 2.40 -9.13 -8.60
CA GLY A 51 3.43 -8.50 -9.44
C GLY A 51 4.00 -7.19 -8.88
N GLY A 52 3.54 -6.75 -7.69
CA GLY A 52 3.96 -5.49 -7.08
C GLY A 52 3.28 -4.25 -7.66
N GLU A 53 2.22 -4.42 -8.45
CA GLU A 53 1.39 -3.29 -8.90
C GLU A 53 0.51 -2.83 -7.73
N VAL A 54 0.44 -1.53 -7.51
CA VAL A 54 -0.30 -0.94 -6.40
C VAL A 54 -1.34 0.04 -6.85
N ARG A 55 -2.56 -0.17 -6.34
CA ARG A 55 -3.70 0.71 -6.52
C ARG A 55 -4.13 1.28 -5.17
N MET A 56 -3.83 2.55 -4.96
CA MET A 56 -4.23 3.27 -3.75
C MET A 56 -5.75 3.34 -3.62
N LEU A 57 -6.26 3.07 -2.43
CA LEU A 57 -7.67 3.17 -2.06
C LEU A 57 -7.82 4.35 -1.10
N ALA A 58 -8.42 5.45 -1.56
CA ALA A 58 -8.61 6.63 -0.72
C ALA A 58 -9.51 6.29 0.47
N SER A 59 -9.07 6.64 1.68
CA SER A 59 -9.78 6.35 2.92
C SER A 59 -10.90 7.36 3.23
N GLY A 60 -10.91 8.53 2.59
CA GLY A 60 -12.00 9.50 2.60
C GLY A 60 -11.55 10.93 2.24
N GLY A 61 -12.40 11.68 1.53
CA GLY A 61 -12.37 13.15 1.38
C GLY A 61 -11.03 13.85 1.11
N HIS A 62 -10.67 13.98 -0.18
CA HIS A 62 -9.80 15.03 -0.73
C HIS A 62 -8.27 14.84 -0.75
N GLN A 63 -7.71 13.79 -0.15
CA GLN A 63 -6.31 13.45 -0.37
C GLN A 63 -6.23 12.15 -1.16
N ALA A 64 -5.86 12.25 -2.44
CA ALA A 64 -5.28 11.11 -3.14
C ALA A 64 -3.84 11.01 -2.62
N PRO A 65 -3.48 9.99 -1.80
CA PRO A 65 -2.08 9.74 -1.51
C PRO A 65 -1.37 9.61 -2.86
N GLY A 66 -0.20 10.25 -2.99
CA GLY A 66 0.62 10.05 -4.19
C GLY A 66 0.83 8.56 -4.45
N LEU A 67 1.02 8.15 -5.70
CA LEU A 67 1.36 6.75 -5.94
C LEU A 67 2.71 6.45 -5.28
N PRO A 68 2.83 5.35 -4.51
CA PRO A 68 4.12 4.95 -3.96
C PRO A 68 5.07 4.70 -5.13
N VAL A 69 6.31 5.16 -4.98
CA VAL A 69 7.36 4.98 -6.00
C VAL A 69 7.97 3.59 -5.95
N THR A 70 7.83 2.88 -4.83
CA THR A 70 8.38 1.55 -4.64
C THR A 70 7.52 0.76 -3.66
N VAL A 71 7.32 -0.52 -3.96
CA VAL A 71 6.55 -1.46 -3.14
C VAL A 71 7.32 -2.74 -2.99
N ARG A 72 7.55 -3.17 -1.75
CA ARG A 72 8.40 -4.32 -1.43
C ARG A 72 7.69 -5.25 -0.45
N PRO A 73 7.60 -6.56 -0.74
CA PRO A 73 7.11 -7.52 0.25
C PRO A 73 8.13 -7.61 1.38
N LEU A 74 7.66 -7.46 2.62
CA LEU A 74 8.47 -7.71 3.78
C LEU A 74 8.39 -9.22 4.08
N THR A 75 9.44 -9.94 3.72
CA THR A 75 9.60 -11.35 4.09
C THR A 75 10.37 -11.38 5.40
N ALA A 76 9.71 -11.83 6.47
CA ALA A 76 10.37 -12.10 7.74
C ALA A 76 11.28 -13.33 7.62
#